data_AF-A0A9W8JF32-F1
#
_entry.id   AF-A0A9W8JF32-F1
#
_cell.length_a   1.000
_cell.length_b   1.000
_cell.length_c   1.000
_cell.angle_alpha   90.00
_cell.angle_beta   90.00
_cell.angle_gamma   90.00
#
_symmetry.space_group_name_H-M   'P 1'
#
loop_
_entity.id
_entity.type
_entity.pdbx_description
1 polymer ?
#
loop_
_entity_poly.entity_id
_entity_poly.type
_entity_poly.pdbx_seq_one_letter_code
_entity_poly.pdbx_strand_id
1 'polypeptide(L)'
;MTKFATTLACQLAAAIPGAAPFIENAVKTEPGLLQSGLAAQLRRLVFEPFKAAAKRGHLLAATLLKGPFLVVIDGLDECEDRQDVATFIDEMLDFFKKNPLVPLRFLITSRVEQHIQSRLMNKQVRLENLINYSSHDDILTFLRTCFDTERLRNPIIKAFIESSGEWPVKADLDTLVDHIDGSFIFASALFRYIVDPVEELSTPMDRLPHTLNMNPGLDTLYAQTLSRSKDLPHFSDIISAIAMLFKPLPITGIAELLGIEPFEVIRVLVNLQAIIHIPGTDELPVTLCHTSLRDFLTDEHRSGPFVAPRSYHLHFRFFV
;
A
#
# COMPACT_ATOMS: atom_id res chain seq x y z
N MET A 1 8.31 13.64 10.92
CA MET A 1 8.35 14.14 9.52
C MET A 1 9.15 15.46 9.38
N THR A 2 10.38 15.53 9.90
CA THR A 2 11.09 16.81 10.15
C THR A 2 11.46 17.62 8.91
N LYS A 3 11.58 16.99 7.73
CA LYS A 3 11.90 17.68 6.46
C LYS A 3 10.70 17.85 5.54
N PHE A 4 9.52 17.38 5.94
CA PHE A 4 8.38 17.27 5.03
C PHE A 4 7.89 18.63 4.51
N ALA A 5 7.61 19.58 5.42
CA ALA A 5 7.18 20.92 5.05
C ALA A 5 8.26 21.68 4.25
N THR A 6 9.54 21.50 4.59
CA THR A 6 10.64 22.13 3.85
C THR A 6 10.78 21.56 2.43
N THR A 7 10.59 20.25 2.24
CA THR A 7 10.61 19.62 0.92
C THR A 7 9.45 20.15 0.07
N LEU A 8 8.24 20.20 0.62
CA LEU A 8 7.08 20.78 -0.06
C LEU A 8 7.32 22.25 -0.43
N ALA A 9 7.90 23.04 0.47
CA ALA A 9 8.22 24.44 0.21
C ALA A 9 9.24 24.62 -0.92
N CYS A 10 10.30 23.82 -0.94
CA CYS A 10 11.31 23.84 -2.02
C CYS A 10 10.69 23.44 -3.37
N GLN A 11 9.91 22.37 -3.42
CA GLN A 11 9.22 21.93 -4.64
C GLN A 11 8.18 22.95 -5.10
N LEU A 12 7.46 23.58 -4.17
CA LEU A 12 6.52 24.67 -4.44
C LEU A 12 7.22 25.88 -5.05
N ALA A 13 8.36 26.31 -4.49
CA ALA A 13 9.14 27.42 -5.02
C ALA A 13 9.66 27.14 -6.44
N ALA A 14 10.09 25.91 -6.71
CA ALA A 14 10.55 25.50 -8.03
C ALA A 14 9.41 25.49 -9.06
N ALA A 15 8.24 24.95 -8.69
CA ALA A 15 7.08 24.86 -9.59
C ALA A 15 6.33 26.19 -9.74
N ILE A 16 6.34 27.03 -8.70
CA ILE A 16 5.72 28.35 -8.66
C ILE A 16 6.76 29.36 -8.15
N PRO A 17 7.60 29.91 -9.05
CA PRO A 17 8.63 30.89 -8.66
C PRO A 17 8.07 32.10 -7.91
N GLY A 18 6.82 32.48 -8.16
CA GLY A 18 6.13 33.55 -7.44
C GLY A 18 5.89 33.29 -5.95
N ALA A 19 6.00 32.03 -5.49
CA ALA A 19 5.91 31.65 -4.07
C ALA A 19 7.23 31.85 -3.32
N ALA A 20 8.38 31.77 -4.00
CA ALA A 20 9.71 31.82 -3.39
C ALA A 20 9.95 33.06 -2.50
N PRO A 21 9.59 34.29 -2.91
CA PRO A 21 9.80 35.47 -2.07
C PRO A 21 9.03 35.42 -0.74
N PHE A 22 7.87 34.78 -0.72
CA PHE A 22 7.06 34.63 0.50
C PHE A 22 7.67 33.60 1.44
N ILE A 23 8.20 32.50 0.90
CA ILE A 23 8.91 31.46 1.65
C ILE A 23 10.18 32.04 2.28
N GLU A 24 11.00 32.73 1.47
CA GLU A 24 12.21 33.40 1.96
C GLU A 24 11.91 34.41 3.07
N ASN A 25 10.85 35.21 2.88
CA ASN A 25 10.46 36.20 3.89
C ASN A 25 10.03 35.52 5.20
N ALA A 26 9.29 34.42 5.14
CA ALA A 26 8.91 33.66 6.34
C ALA A 26 10.16 33.18 7.11
N VAL A 27 11.14 32.59 6.42
CA VAL A 27 12.38 32.11 7.04
C VAL A 27 13.22 33.26 7.62
N LYS A 28 13.32 34.39 6.91
CA LYS A 28 14.08 35.57 7.36
C LYS A 28 13.46 36.24 8.59
N THR A 29 12.13 36.26 8.67
CA THR A 29 11.40 36.96 9.76
C THR A 29 11.15 36.08 10.98
N GLU A 30 11.24 34.77 10.86
CA GLU A 30 11.02 33.81 11.95
C GLU A 30 12.21 32.85 12.12
N PRO A 31 13.25 33.26 12.88
CA PRO A 31 14.49 32.49 13.00
C PRO A 31 14.33 31.06 13.54
N GLY A 32 13.26 30.79 14.29
CA GLY A 32 12.95 29.47 14.86
C GLY A 32 11.97 28.64 14.02
N LEU A 33 11.54 29.11 12.84
CA LEU A 33 10.49 28.47 12.04
C LEU A 33 10.87 27.03 11.66
N LEU A 34 12.13 26.79 11.29
CA LEU A 34 12.60 25.46 10.89
C LEU A 34 12.71 24.48 12.08
N GLN A 35 12.71 24.97 13.31
CA GLN A 35 12.69 24.18 14.54
C GLN A 35 11.28 24.13 15.17
N SER A 36 10.32 24.85 14.60
CA SER A 36 8.93 24.84 15.05
C SER A 36 8.21 23.55 14.66
N GLY A 37 7.04 23.31 15.25
CA GLY A 37 6.21 22.14 14.93
C GLY A 37 5.70 22.15 13.48
N LEU A 38 5.38 20.96 12.96
CA LEU A 38 4.97 20.75 11.57
C LEU A 38 3.82 21.67 11.12
N ALA A 39 2.84 21.92 12.00
CA ALA A 39 1.73 22.82 11.70
C ALA A 39 2.18 24.24 11.32
N ALA A 40 3.09 24.82 12.11
CA ALA A 40 3.62 26.16 11.85
C ALA A 40 4.42 26.18 10.53
N GLN A 41 5.23 25.15 10.31
CA GLN A 41 6.00 25.02 9.08
C GLN A 41 5.10 24.91 7.84
N LEU A 42 4.07 24.05 7.85
CA LEU A 42 3.13 23.90 6.73
C LEU A 42 2.40 25.21 6.42
N ARG A 43 1.91 25.91 7.45
CA ARG A 43 1.24 27.20 7.28
C ARG A 43 2.17 28.23 6.63
N ARG A 44 3.35 28.46 7.23
CA ARG A 44 4.24 29.56 6.87
C ARG A 44 5.09 29.30 5.63
N LEU A 45 5.41 28.04 5.33
CA LEU A 45 6.28 27.66 4.21
C LEU A 45 5.51 27.13 2.99
N VAL A 46 4.29 26.62 3.16
CA VAL A 46 3.55 25.98 2.04
C VAL A 46 2.24 26.72 1.76
N PHE A 47 1.32 26.75 2.71
CA PHE A 47 -0.05 27.20 2.47
C PHE A 47 -0.18 28.71 2.28
N GLU A 48 0.42 29.52 3.15
CA GLU A 48 0.40 30.98 3.04
C GLU A 48 1.19 31.48 1.81
N PRO A 49 2.41 30.98 1.54
CA PRO A 49 3.12 31.32 0.32
C PRO A 49 2.36 30.97 -0.95
N PHE A 50 1.75 29.77 -1.03
CA PHE A 50 0.92 29.39 -2.17
C PHE A 50 -0.24 30.38 -2.34
N LYS A 51 -0.98 30.68 -1.26
CA LYS A 51 -2.12 31.60 -1.30
C LYS A 51 -1.69 33.01 -1.72
N ALA A 52 -0.55 33.50 -1.24
CA ALA A 52 -0.03 34.81 -1.58
C ALA A 52 0.40 34.88 -3.06
N ALA A 53 1.07 33.84 -3.56
CA ALA A 53 1.41 33.70 -4.97
C ALA A 53 0.16 33.60 -5.86
N ALA A 54 -0.87 32.88 -5.40
CA ALA A 54 -2.13 32.74 -6.11
C ALA A 54 -2.84 34.07 -6.34
N LYS A 55 -2.79 34.99 -5.36
CA LYS A 55 -3.40 36.33 -5.48
C LYS A 55 -2.71 37.23 -6.50
N ARG A 56 -1.43 37.00 -6.82
CA ARG A 56 -0.74 37.72 -7.89
C ARG A 56 -1.23 37.12 -9.21
N GLY A 57 -2.17 37.81 -9.88
CA GLY A 57 -3.06 37.30 -10.95
C GLY A 57 -2.47 36.42 -12.08
N HIS A 58 -1.15 36.32 -12.21
CA HIS A 58 -0.48 35.34 -13.09
C HIS A 58 -0.85 33.88 -12.77
N LEU A 59 -0.92 33.49 -11.49
CA LEU A 59 -1.29 32.12 -11.14
C LEU A 59 -2.79 31.86 -11.39
N LEU A 60 -3.65 32.85 -11.13
CA LEU A 60 -5.08 32.75 -11.43
C LEU A 60 -5.33 32.62 -12.94
N ALA A 61 -4.62 33.38 -13.76
CA ALA A 61 -4.70 33.25 -15.22
C ALA A 61 -4.21 31.88 -15.71
N ALA A 62 -3.09 31.38 -15.16
CA ALA A 62 -2.58 30.05 -15.51
C ALA A 62 -3.52 28.92 -15.07
N THR A 63 -4.15 29.05 -13.91
CA THR A 63 -5.07 28.04 -13.37
C THR A 63 -6.44 28.03 -14.06
N LEU A 64 -6.90 29.17 -14.59
CA LEU A 64 -8.06 29.23 -15.48
C LEU A 64 -7.83 28.47 -16.80
N LEU A 65 -6.58 28.46 -17.30
CA LEU A 65 -6.24 27.79 -18.56
C LEU A 65 -5.82 26.32 -18.39
N LYS A 66 -5.14 25.98 -17.29
CA LYS A 66 -4.52 24.66 -17.08
C LYS A 66 -5.12 23.84 -15.94
N GLY A 67 -6.09 24.39 -15.21
CA GLY A 67 -6.66 23.78 -14.01
C GLY A 67 -5.89 24.10 -12.72
N PRO A 68 -6.33 23.57 -11.58
CA PRO A 68 -5.71 23.83 -10.28
C PRO A 68 -4.30 23.22 -10.20
N PHE A 69 -3.44 23.80 -9.35
CA PHE A 69 -2.15 23.21 -9.04
C PHE A 69 -2.33 21.94 -8.23
N LEU A 70 -1.64 20.86 -8.60
CA LEU A 70 -1.74 19.56 -7.95
C LEU A 70 -0.46 19.27 -7.16
N VAL A 71 -0.60 18.98 -5.87
CA VAL A 71 0.44 18.38 -5.04
C VAL A 71 0.16 16.89 -4.94
N VAL A 72 1.13 16.06 -5.28
CA VAL A 72 1.04 14.60 -5.15
C VAL A 72 1.87 14.17 -3.96
N ILE A 73 1.26 13.43 -3.04
CA ILE A 73 1.94 12.78 -1.91
C ILE A 73 1.77 11.29 -2.11
N ASP A 74 2.88 10.61 -2.38
CA ASP A 74 2.91 9.17 -2.58
C ASP A 74 3.30 8.48 -1.26
N GLY A 75 2.49 7.55 -0.77
CA GLY A 75 2.76 6.73 0.42
C GLY A 75 2.71 7.50 1.74
N LEU A 76 1.61 8.18 2.06
CA LEU A 76 1.51 8.95 3.32
C LEU A 76 1.67 8.07 4.58
N ASP A 77 1.28 6.80 4.52
CA ASP A 77 1.44 5.81 5.60
C ASP A 77 2.89 5.44 5.91
N GLU A 78 3.83 5.69 5.00
CA GLU A 78 5.25 5.44 5.25
C GLU A 78 5.87 6.48 6.21
N CYS A 79 5.11 7.51 6.58
CA CYS A 79 5.53 8.49 7.57
C CYS A 79 5.46 7.87 8.99
N GLU A 80 6.63 7.69 9.61
CA GLU A 80 6.77 7.05 10.93
C GLU A 80 5.96 7.74 12.05
N ASP A 81 5.78 9.05 11.98
CA ASP A 81 5.12 9.83 13.02
C ASP A 81 3.64 10.06 12.71
N ARG A 82 2.78 9.26 13.35
CA ARG A 82 1.32 9.33 13.21
C ARG A 82 0.74 10.68 13.62
N GLN A 83 1.34 11.37 14.58
CA GLN A 83 0.87 12.67 15.05
C GLN A 83 1.20 13.77 14.05
N ASP A 84 2.37 13.68 13.40
CA ASP A 84 2.72 14.58 12.29
C ASP A 84 1.81 14.34 11.08
N VAL A 85 1.52 13.09 10.71
CA VAL A 85 0.58 12.77 9.61
C VAL A 85 -0.80 13.36 9.89
N ALA A 86 -1.30 13.14 11.10
CA ALA A 86 -2.53 13.74 11.60
C ALA A 86 -2.53 15.27 11.48
N THR A 87 -1.45 15.90 11.94
CA THR A 87 -1.27 17.35 11.89
C THR A 87 -1.28 17.86 10.46
N PHE A 88 -0.61 17.17 9.53
CA PHE A 88 -0.63 17.52 8.11
C PHE A 88 -2.05 17.50 7.53
N ILE A 89 -2.80 16.42 7.76
CA ILE A 89 -4.17 16.27 7.26
C ILE A 89 -5.06 17.38 7.82
N ASP A 90 -5.01 17.62 9.13
CA ASP A 90 -5.82 18.64 9.79
C ASP A 90 -5.53 20.03 9.23
N GLU A 91 -4.26 20.42 9.12
CA GLU A 91 -3.84 21.72 8.58
C GLU A 91 -4.27 21.91 7.12
N MET A 92 -4.16 20.85 6.31
CA MET A 92 -4.62 20.86 4.93
C MET A 92 -6.14 21.09 4.84
N LEU A 93 -6.93 20.34 5.61
CA LEU A 93 -8.39 20.46 5.62
C LEU A 93 -8.84 21.85 6.09
N ASP A 94 -8.21 22.36 7.15
CA ASP A 94 -8.43 23.69 7.69
C ASP A 94 -8.11 24.78 6.67
N PHE A 95 -7.01 24.62 5.94
CA PHE A 95 -6.63 25.54 4.87
C PHE A 95 -7.69 25.58 3.77
N PHE A 96 -8.16 24.43 3.29
CA PHE A 96 -9.21 24.38 2.27
C PHE A 96 -10.55 24.94 2.76
N LYS A 97 -10.91 24.69 4.02
CA LYS A 97 -12.12 25.24 4.63
C LYS A 97 -12.08 26.78 4.67
N LYS A 98 -10.93 27.35 5.01
CA LYS A 98 -10.71 28.81 5.06
C LYS A 98 -10.55 29.43 3.66
N ASN A 99 -10.24 28.63 2.63
CA ASN A 99 -9.90 29.10 1.29
C ASN A 99 -10.55 28.24 0.19
N PRO A 100 -11.89 28.17 0.09
CA PRO A 100 -12.57 27.21 -0.79
C PRO A 100 -12.31 27.42 -2.29
N LEU A 101 -11.89 28.62 -2.70
CA LEU A 101 -11.60 28.99 -4.09
C LEU A 101 -10.10 28.94 -4.43
N VAL A 102 -9.27 28.45 -3.52
CA VAL A 102 -7.83 28.34 -3.79
C VAL A 102 -7.60 27.33 -4.92
N PRO A 103 -6.79 27.67 -5.95
CA PRO A 103 -6.56 26.76 -7.07
C PRO A 103 -5.48 25.72 -6.72
N LEU A 104 -5.69 24.98 -5.62
CA LEU A 104 -4.79 23.95 -5.11
C LEU A 104 -5.59 22.66 -4.89
N ARG A 105 -4.99 21.53 -5.24
CA ARG A 105 -5.49 20.17 -4.99
C ARG A 105 -4.36 19.30 -4.44
N PHE A 106 -4.73 18.34 -3.61
CA PHE A 106 -3.84 17.26 -3.17
C PHE A 106 -4.36 15.94 -3.73
N LEU A 107 -3.46 15.14 -4.29
CA LEU A 107 -3.66 13.71 -4.54
C LEU A 107 -2.75 12.97 -3.56
N ILE A 108 -3.34 12.17 -2.69
CA ILE A 108 -2.61 11.43 -1.65
C ILE A 108 -2.86 9.95 -1.87
N THR A 109 -1.79 9.17 -1.99
CA THR A 109 -1.87 7.70 -1.94
C THR A 109 -1.50 7.26 -0.52
N SER A 110 -2.22 6.27 0.00
CA SER A 110 -1.89 5.67 1.29
C SER A 110 -2.57 4.32 1.46
N ARG A 111 -2.00 3.45 2.30
CA ARG A 111 -2.69 2.27 2.83
C ARG A 111 -3.84 2.67 3.76
N VAL A 112 -4.76 1.72 3.98
CA VAL A 112 -5.90 1.91 4.87
C VAL A 112 -5.44 1.80 6.33
N GLU A 113 -4.80 2.84 6.83
CA GLU A 113 -4.50 2.98 8.26
C GLU A 113 -5.60 3.80 8.96
N GLN A 114 -6.12 3.30 10.07
CA GLN A 114 -7.24 3.91 10.79
C GLN A 114 -6.99 5.38 11.13
N HIS A 115 -5.76 5.72 11.53
CA HIS A 115 -5.38 7.07 11.95
C HIS A 115 -5.38 8.10 10.79
N ILE A 116 -5.26 7.63 9.54
CA ILE A 116 -5.37 8.42 8.31
C ILE A 116 -6.84 8.43 7.86
N GLN A 117 -7.46 7.26 7.80
CA GLN A 117 -8.83 7.08 7.31
C GLN A 117 -9.83 7.91 8.12
N SER A 118 -9.75 7.88 9.45
CA SER A 118 -10.70 8.57 10.33
C SER A 118 -10.71 10.10 10.12
N ARG A 119 -9.56 10.68 9.74
CA ARG A 119 -9.42 12.12 9.48
C ARG A 119 -9.87 12.50 8.08
N LEU A 120 -9.78 11.57 7.14
CA LEU A 120 -10.17 11.75 5.74
C LEU A 120 -11.65 11.47 5.48
N MET A 121 -12.42 10.99 6.46
CA MET A 121 -13.90 10.95 6.43
C MET A 121 -14.52 12.35 6.53
N ASN A 122 -14.18 13.22 5.58
CA ASN A 122 -14.59 14.61 5.51
C ASN A 122 -15.19 14.90 4.13
N LYS A 123 -16.26 15.69 4.07
CA LYS A 123 -16.95 16.06 2.82
C LYS A 123 -16.05 16.80 1.80
N GLN A 124 -14.93 17.37 2.25
CA GLN A 124 -13.93 18.02 1.41
C GLN A 124 -13.03 17.02 0.67
N VAL A 125 -13.02 15.75 1.08
CA VAL A 125 -12.15 14.70 0.56
C VAL A 125 -12.96 13.76 -0.33
N ARG A 126 -12.42 13.46 -1.51
CA ARG A 126 -12.88 12.35 -2.33
C ARG A 126 -11.96 11.17 -2.07
N LEU A 127 -12.47 10.17 -1.36
CA LEU A 127 -11.76 8.92 -1.10
C LEU A 127 -12.07 7.94 -2.22
N GLU A 128 -11.05 7.35 -2.82
CA GLU A 128 -11.17 6.24 -3.78
C GLU A 128 -10.46 5.03 -3.21
N ASN A 129 -11.15 3.89 -3.14
CA ASN A 129 -10.54 2.64 -2.74
C ASN A 129 -10.11 1.87 -4.01
N LEU A 130 -8.81 1.75 -4.22
CA LEU A 130 -8.26 1.07 -5.40
C LEU A 130 -8.62 -0.42 -5.45
N ILE A 131 -8.95 -1.05 -4.33
CA ILE A 131 -9.42 -2.45 -4.27
C ILE A 131 -10.73 -2.64 -5.04
N ASN A 132 -11.54 -1.58 -5.20
CA ASN A 132 -12.79 -1.65 -5.96
C ASN A 132 -12.56 -1.75 -7.48
N TYR A 133 -11.32 -1.60 -7.94
CA TYR A 133 -10.96 -1.70 -9.34
C TYR A 133 -10.23 -3.02 -9.57
N SER A 134 -10.72 -3.81 -10.51
CA SER A 134 -10.05 -5.05 -10.89
C SER A 134 -8.72 -4.71 -11.55
N SER A 135 -7.64 -5.28 -11.04
CA SER A 135 -6.31 -5.24 -11.66
C SER A 135 -6.03 -6.46 -12.55
N HIS A 136 -6.99 -7.36 -12.73
CA HIS A 136 -6.83 -8.61 -13.48
C HIS A 136 -6.37 -8.34 -14.93
N ASP A 137 -7.09 -7.48 -15.67
CA ASP A 137 -6.77 -7.17 -17.06
C ASP A 137 -5.43 -6.43 -17.21
N ASP A 138 -5.09 -5.57 -16.25
CA ASP A 138 -3.82 -4.85 -16.25
C ASP A 138 -2.64 -5.79 -15.97
N ILE A 139 -2.81 -6.76 -15.06
CA ILE A 139 -1.79 -7.78 -14.76
C ILE A 139 -1.62 -8.75 -15.94
N LEU A 140 -2.73 -9.17 -16.57
CA LEU A 140 -2.68 -9.96 -17.78
C LEU A 140 -1.90 -9.22 -18.89
N THR A 141 -2.18 -7.93 -19.06
CA THR A 141 -1.46 -7.08 -20.04
C THR A 141 0.02 -6.95 -19.69
N PHE A 142 0.34 -6.72 -18.42
CA PHE A 142 1.70 -6.67 -17.91
C PHE A 142 2.47 -7.97 -18.20
N LEU A 143 1.92 -9.13 -17.82
CA LEU A 143 2.58 -10.41 -18.03
C LEU A 143 2.77 -10.73 -19.51
N ARG A 144 1.75 -10.51 -20.35
CA ARG A 144 1.88 -10.68 -21.81
C ARG A 144 3.05 -9.87 -22.37
N THR A 145 3.09 -8.58 -22.03
CA THR A 145 4.16 -7.68 -22.48
C THR A 145 5.54 -8.14 -22.02
N CYS A 146 5.64 -8.62 -20.78
CA CYS A 146 6.88 -9.13 -20.21
C CYS A 146 7.34 -10.44 -20.89
N PHE A 147 6.45 -11.41 -21.09
CA PHE A 147 6.78 -12.66 -21.78
C PHE A 147 7.09 -12.45 -23.28
N ASP A 148 6.38 -11.55 -23.96
CA ASP A 148 6.67 -11.18 -25.35
C ASP A 148 8.06 -10.55 -25.48
N THR A 149 8.48 -9.77 -24.48
CA THR A 149 9.83 -9.21 -24.42
C THR A 149 10.88 -10.32 -24.27
N GLU A 150 10.64 -11.31 -23.41
CA GLU A 150 11.56 -12.43 -23.19
C GLU A 150 11.61 -13.42 -24.35
N ARG A 151 10.52 -13.58 -25.10
CA ARG A 151 10.50 -14.33 -26.36
C ARG A 151 11.54 -13.81 -27.36
N LEU A 152 11.79 -12.50 -27.36
CA LEU A 152 12.78 -11.88 -28.25
C LEU A 152 14.21 -11.92 -27.70
N ARG A 153 14.36 -11.95 -26.36
CA ARG A 153 15.66 -11.80 -25.68
C ARG A 153 16.30 -13.13 -25.27
N ASN A 154 15.50 -14.12 -24.87
CA ASN A 154 15.97 -15.36 -24.29
C ASN A 154 16.06 -16.47 -25.36
N PRO A 155 17.27 -16.95 -25.71
CA PRO A 155 17.44 -17.97 -26.75
C PRO A 155 16.74 -19.30 -26.44
N ILE A 156 16.61 -19.67 -25.16
CA ILE A 156 15.97 -20.91 -24.73
C ILE A 156 14.46 -20.82 -24.98
N ILE A 157 13.83 -19.72 -24.58
CA ILE A 157 12.39 -19.47 -24.81
C ILE A 157 12.12 -19.47 -26.32
N LYS A 158 12.95 -18.78 -27.10
CA LYS A 158 12.82 -18.72 -28.55
C LYS A 158 12.89 -20.11 -29.20
N ALA A 159 13.89 -20.93 -28.86
CA ALA A 159 14.05 -22.27 -29.40
C ALA A 159 12.89 -23.22 -29.00
N PHE A 160 12.37 -23.07 -27.77
CA PHE A 160 11.19 -23.81 -27.34
C PHE A 160 9.96 -23.43 -28.16
N ILE A 161 9.72 -22.13 -28.37
CA ILE A 161 8.59 -21.65 -29.18
C ILE A 161 8.68 -22.17 -30.63
N GLU A 162 9.87 -22.15 -31.22
CA GLU A 162 10.09 -22.66 -32.58
C GLU A 162 9.83 -24.18 -32.71
N SER A 163 10.01 -24.96 -31.64
CA SER A 163 9.85 -26.42 -31.66
C SER A 163 8.48 -26.90 -31.16
N SER A 164 7.90 -26.21 -30.18
CA SER A 164 6.74 -26.68 -29.41
C SER A 164 5.52 -25.75 -29.54
N GLY A 165 5.65 -24.60 -30.20
CA GLY A 165 4.55 -23.68 -30.47
C GLY A 165 4.53 -22.47 -29.52
N GLU A 166 3.39 -22.20 -28.89
CA GLU A 166 3.21 -21.01 -28.04
C GLU A 166 3.74 -21.23 -26.63
N TRP A 167 4.40 -20.21 -26.06
CA TRP A 167 4.73 -20.16 -24.64
C TRP A 167 4.78 -18.73 -24.10
N PRO A 168 4.23 -18.46 -22.89
CA PRO A 168 3.35 -19.37 -22.16
C PRO A 168 2.03 -19.58 -22.91
N VAL A 169 1.44 -20.76 -22.80
CA VAL A 169 0.11 -20.99 -23.38
C VAL A 169 -0.93 -20.18 -22.62
N LYS A 170 -2.01 -19.78 -23.30
CA LYS A 170 -3.04 -18.93 -22.71
C LYS A 170 -3.59 -19.47 -21.37
N ALA A 171 -3.81 -20.78 -21.26
CA ALA A 171 -4.34 -21.38 -20.04
C ALA A 171 -3.40 -21.22 -18.83
N ASP A 172 -2.09 -21.38 -19.03
CA ASP A 172 -1.10 -21.18 -17.97
C ASP A 172 -1.01 -19.71 -17.57
N LEU A 173 -1.10 -18.81 -18.55
CA LEU A 173 -1.09 -17.37 -18.31
C LEU A 173 -2.34 -16.91 -17.54
N ASP A 174 -3.53 -17.38 -17.93
CA ASP A 174 -4.77 -17.06 -17.24
C ASP A 174 -4.72 -17.59 -15.79
N THR A 175 -4.22 -18.83 -15.59
CA THR A 175 -4.01 -19.42 -14.25
C THR A 175 -3.01 -18.60 -13.44
N LEU A 176 -1.93 -18.10 -14.06
CA LEU A 176 -0.93 -17.27 -13.40
C LEU A 176 -1.52 -15.92 -12.96
N VAL A 177 -2.38 -15.29 -13.78
CA VAL A 177 -3.07 -14.04 -13.43
C VAL A 177 -4.02 -14.26 -12.26
N ASP A 178 -4.81 -15.34 -12.29
CA ASP A 178 -5.70 -15.71 -11.19
C ASP A 178 -4.92 -15.94 -9.90
N HIS A 179 -3.76 -16.61 -10.00
CA HIS A 179 -2.88 -16.87 -8.86
C HIS A 179 -2.25 -15.60 -8.28
N ILE A 180 -1.99 -14.59 -9.12
CA ILE A 180 -1.41 -13.30 -8.69
C ILE A 180 -2.40 -12.45 -7.90
N ASP A 181 -3.71 -12.69 -8.07
CA ASP A 181 -4.81 -12.07 -7.33
C ASP A 181 -4.65 -10.55 -7.17
N GLY A 182 -4.33 -9.88 -8.28
CA GLY A 182 -4.28 -8.43 -8.34
C GLY A 182 -2.98 -7.76 -7.82
N SER A 183 -1.98 -8.53 -7.38
CA SER A 183 -0.73 -7.99 -6.81
C SER A 183 0.39 -7.83 -7.85
N PHE A 184 0.65 -6.59 -8.30
CA PHE A 184 1.76 -6.30 -9.23
C PHE A 184 3.15 -6.65 -8.69
N ILE A 185 3.36 -6.52 -7.38
CA ILE A 185 4.64 -6.91 -6.75
C ILE A 185 4.82 -8.43 -6.89
N PHE A 186 3.75 -9.19 -6.63
CA PHE A 186 3.80 -10.64 -6.77
C PHE A 186 3.93 -11.06 -8.24
N ALA A 187 3.20 -10.40 -9.15
CA ALA A 187 3.34 -10.59 -10.60
C ALA A 187 4.79 -10.43 -11.06
N SER A 188 5.44 -9.35 -10.63
CA SER A 188 6.84 -9.08 -10.96
C SER A 188 7.78 -10.12 -10.36
N ALA A 189 7.56 -10.53 -9.11
CA ALA A 189 8.36 -11.55 -8.44
C ALA A 189 8.25 -12.92 -9.13
N LEU A 190 7.02 -13.37 -9.44
CA LEU A 190 6.79 -14.62 -10.16
C LEU A 190 7.39 -14.57 -11.56
N PHE A 191 7.14 -13.50 -12.32
CA PHE A 191 7.73 -13.32 -13.64
C PHE A 191 9.25 -13.45 -13.60
N ARG A 192 9.91 -12.74 -12.68
CA ARG A 192 11.36 -12.83 -12.48
C ARG A 192 11.79 -14.24 -12.09
N TYR A 193 11.10 -14.89 -11.16
CA TYR A 193 11.40 -16.27 -10.80
C TYR A 193 11.28 -17.23 -11.99
N ILE A 194 10.38 -16.97 -12.94
CA ILE A 194 10.21 -17.80 -14.16
C ILE A 194 11.34 -17.55 -15.16
N VAL A 195 11.79 -16.31 -15.33
CA VAL A 195 12.72 -15.97 -16.43
C VAL A 195 14.18 -15.88 -15.99
N ASP A 196 14.47 -15.34 -14.79
CA ASP A 196 15.83 -15.16 -14.25
C ASP A 196 16.41 -16.50 -13.82
N PRO A 197 17.57 -16.98 -14.31
CA PRO A 197 18.12 -18.27 -13.92
C PRO A 197 18.43 -18.29 -12.41
N VAL A 198 17.64 -19.06 -11.63
CA VAL A 198 17.82 -19.22 -10.17
C VAL A 198 18.76 -20.39 -9.86
N GLU A 199 18.73 -21.43 -10.70
CA GLU A 199 19.56 -22.64 -10.59
C GLU A 199 20.13 -22.99 -11.98
N GLU A 200 21.37 -23.49 -12.05
CA GLU A 200 22.09 -23.76 -13.31
C GLU A 200 21.41 -24.76 -14.26
N LEU A 201 20.38 -25.50 -13.79
CA LEU A 201 19.77 -26.61 -14.51
C LEU A 201 18.28 -26.43 -14.86
N SER A 202 17.60 -25.36 -14.43
CA SER A 202 16.15 -25.19 -14.68
C SER A 202 15.83 -24.14 -15.75
N THR A 203 14.97 -24.49 -16.70
CA THR A 203 14.49 -23.57 -17.74
C THR A 203 13.24 -22.81 -17.29
N PRO A 204 12.85 -21.72 -17.97
CA PRO A 204 11.56 -21.07 -17.72
C PRO A 204 10.36 -22.02 -17.90
N MET A 205 10.48 -23.00 -18.79
CA MET A 205 9.46 -24.03 -19.06
C MET A 205 9.26 -24.95 -17.86
N ASP A 206 10.34 -25.25 -17.15
CA ASP A 206 10.27 -26.05 -15.92
C ASP A 206 9.67 -25.23 -14.77
N ARG A 207 10.02 -23.94 -14.69
CA ARG A 207 9.65 -23.07 -13.55
C ARG A 207 8.22 -22.55 -13.58
N LEU A 208 7.66 -22.25 -14.76
CA LEU A 208 6.29 -21.76 -14.88
C LEU A 208 5.26 -22.71 -14.21
N PRO A 209 5.23 -24.02 -14.50
CA PRO A 209 4.32 -24.96 -13.81
C PRO A 209 4.52 -25.02 -12.29
N HIS A 210 5.74 -24.79 -11.81
CA HIS A 210 6.02 -24.74 -10.37
C HIS A 210 5.44 -23.48 -9.74
N THR A 211 5.51 -22.32 -10.42
CA THR A 211 4.90 -21.08 -9.91
C THR A 211 3.38 -21.11 -9.84
N LEU A 212 2.72 -21.91 -10.68
CA LEU A 212 1.27 -22.12 -10.58
C LEU A 212 0.85 -22.88 -9.32
N ASN A 213 1.80 -23.59 -8.68
CA ASN A 213 1.58 -24.40 -7.48
C ASN A 213 2.35 -23.88 -6.26
N MET A 214 3.12 -22.81 -6.41
CA MET A 214 3.95 -22.23 -5.35
C MET A 214 3.66 -20.73 -5.22
N ASN A 215 3.92 -20.20 -4.03
CA ASN A 215 3.88 -18.75 -3.77
C ASN A 215 5.30 -18.20 -3.50
N PRO A 216 6.29 -18.40 -4.39
CA PRO A 216 7.66 -18.03 -4.12
C PRO A 216 7.79 -16.50 -4.09
N GLY A 217 8.47 -15.99 -3.06
CA GLY A 217 8.93 -14.60 -3.00
C GLY A 217 8.22 -13.69 -1.98
N LEU A 218 7.06 -14.09 -1.44
CA LEU A 218 6.39 -13.31 -0.37
C LEU A 218 6.70 -13.82 1.04
N ASP A 219 7.23 -15.03 1.18
CA ASP A 219 7.51 -15.67 2.48
C ASP A 219 8.43 -14.82 3.37
N THR A 220 9.48 -14.23 2.79
CA THR A 220 10.37 -13.30 3.51
C THR A 220 9.62 -12.06 3.98
N LEU A 221 8.76 -11.48 3.14
CA LEU A 221 7.94 -10.31 3.50
C LEU A 221 6.93 -10.67 4.61
N TYR A 222 6.29 -11.82 4.51
CA TYR A 222 5.36 -12.34 5.50
C TYR A 222 6.07 -12.56 6.84
N ALA A 223 7.19 -13.28 6.85
CA ALA A 223 7.97 -13.52 8.06
C ALA A 223 8.46 -12.21 8.70
N GLN A 224 8.97 -11.26 7.91
CA GLN A 224 9.42 -9.95 8.40
C GLN A 224 8.27 -9.13 8.99
N THR A 225 7.09 -9.14 8.35
CA THR A 225 5.93 -8.39 8.82
C THR A 225 5.35 -9.01 10.08
N LEU A 226 5.13 -10.33 10.09
CA LEU A 226 4.64 -11.08 11.25
C LEU A 226 5.57 -10.95 12.47
N SER A 227 6.88 -10.86 12.24
CA SER A 227 7.88 -10.64 13.30
C SER A 227 7.67 -9.34 14.08
N ARG A 228 6.94 -8.35 13.54
CA ARG A 228 6.66 -7.07 14.22
C ARG A 228 5.68 -7.22 15.40
N SER A 229 4.85 -8.25 15.38
CA SER A 229 3.83 -8.52 16.41
C SER A 229 4.04 -9.82 17.15
N LYS A 230 5.06 -10.62 16.80
CA LYS A 230 5.24 -12.00 17.28
C LYS A 230 5.30 -12.14 18.81
N ASP A 231 5.82 -11.12 19.48
CA ASP A 231 6.03 -11.11 20.94
C ASP A 231 4.83 -10.50 21.70
N LEU A 232 3.77 -10.08 21.00
CA LEU A 232 2.57 -9.53 21.63
C LEU A 232 1.68 -10.66 22.19
N PRO A 233 1.00 -10.44 23.32
CA PRO A 233 0.02 -11.38 23.84
C PRO A 233 -1.07 -11.68 22.79
N HIS A 234 -1.51 -12.94 22.75
CA HIS A 234 -2.52 -13.47 21.83
C HIS A 234 -2.14 -13.46 20.35
N PHE A 235 -0.91 -13.08 19.97
CA PHE A 235 -0.47 -13.08 18.57
C PHE A 235 -0.72 -14.41 17.87
N SER A 236 -0.24 -15.52 18.45
CA SER A 236 -0.36 -16.84 17.84
C SER A 236 -1.83 -17.26 17.70
N ASP A 237 -2.65 -17.02 18.71
CA ASP A 237 -4.09 -17.31 18.70
C ASP A 237 -4.82 -16.54 17.59
N ILE A 238 -4.57 -15.22 17.50
CA ILE A 238 -5.22 -14.33 16.54
C ILE A 238 -4.82 -14.69 15.10
N ILE A 239 -3.52 -14.86 14.83
CA ILE A 239 -3.04 -15.20 13.49
C ILE A 239 -3.52 -16.59 13.06
N SER A 240 -3.52 -17.56 13.99
CA SER A 240 -4.05 -18.89 13.72
C SER A 240 -5.55 -18.85 13.45
N ALA A 241 -6.33 -18.07 14.20
CA ALA A 241 -7.75 -17.89 13.93
C ALA A 241 -8.00 -17.33 12.51
N ILE A 242 -7.31 -16.24 12.14
CA ILE A 242 -7.47 -15.62 10.82
C ILE A 242 -7.07 -16.58 9.68
N ALA A 243 -5.99 -17.34 9.86
CA ALA A 243 -5.55 -18.33 8.88
C ALA A 243 -6.57 -19.45 8.67
N MET A 244 -7.25 -19.88 9.74
CA MET A 244 -8.05 -21.10 9.77
C MET A 244 -9.54 -20.87 9.57
N LEU A 245 -10.02 -19.64 9.73
CA LEU A 245 -11.42 -19.27 9.54
C LEU A 245 -11.85 -19.44 8.07
N PHE A 246 -12.93 -20.17 7.85
CA PHE A 246 -13.50 -20.35 6.51
C PHE A 246 -14.05 -19.03 5.96
N LYS A 247 -14.83 -18.31 6.79
CA LYS A 247 -15.30 -16.95 6.51
C LYS A 247 -14.53 -15.94 7.34
N PRO A 248 -14.02 -14.86 6.74
CA PRO A 248 -13.38 -13.78 7.49
C PRO A 248 -14.36 -13.14 8.49
N LEU A 249 -13.89 -12.85 9.71
CA LEU A 249 -14.71 -12.27 10.80
C LEU A 249 -14.30 -10.81 11.08
N PRO A 250 -15.22 -9.98 11.59
CA PRO A 250 -14.88 -8.67 12.13
C PRO A 250 -13.99 -8.80 13.37
N ILE A 251 -13.37 -7.68 13.78
CA ILE A 251 -12.52 -7.60 14.98
C ILE A 251 -13.26 -8.13 16.22
N THR A 252 -14.52 -7.73 16.40
CA THR A 252 -15.39 -8.18 17.49
C THR A 252 -15.64 -9.68 17.43
N GLY A 253 -15.88 -10.24 16.24
CA GLY A 253 -16.07 -11.67 16.04
C GLY A 253 -14.82 -12.48 16.37
N ILE A 254 -13.62 -11.99 16.02
CA ILE A 254 -12.35 -12.64 16.39
C ILE A 254 -12.14 -12.56 17.91
N ALA A 255 -12.46 -11.43 18.53
CA ALA A 255 -12.34 -11.23 19.97
C ALA A 255 -13.26 -12.17 20.75
N GLU A 256 -14.52 -12.27 20.37
CA GLU A 256 -15.51 -13.20 20.93
C GLU A 256 -15.07 -14.65 20.77
N LEU A 257 -14.55 -15.02 19.59
CA LEU A 257 -14.06 -16.37 19.29
C LEU A 257 -12.92 -16.81 20.21
N LEU A 258 -12.03 -15.87 20.55
CA LEU A 258 -10.85 -16.13 21.36
C LEU A 258 -11.06 -15.83 22.85
N GLY A 259 -12.20 -15.25 23.22
CA GLY A 259 -12.50 -14.85 24.60
C GLY A 259 -11.59 -13.74 25.11
N ILE A 260 -11.18 -12.82 24.22
CA ILE A 260 -10.29 -11.68 24.52
C ILE A 260 -10.99 -10.37 24.22
N GLU A 261 -10.39 -9.24 24.60
CA GLU A 261 -10.97 -7.92 24.34
C GLU A 261 -10.66 -7.45 22.90
N PRO A 262 -11.58 -6.72 22.21
CA PRO A 262 -11.35 -6.23 20.84
C PRO A 262 -10.07 -5.39 20.67
N PHE A 263 -9.68 -4.63 21.69
CA PHE A 263 -8.45 -3.83 21.64
C PHE A 263 -7.19 -4.71 21.57
N GLU A 264 -7.23 -5.93 22.08
CA GLU A 264 -6.11 -6.88 22.03
C GLU A 264 -5.91 -7.43 20.62
N VAL A 265 -7.02 -7.68 19.91
CA VAL A 265 -7.01 -8.01 18.48
C VAL A 265 -6.43 -6.86 17.67
N ILE A 266 -6.92 -5.63 17.87
CA ILE A 266 -6.42 -4.43 17.17
C ILE A 266 -4.93 -4.22 17.44
N ARG A 267 -4.48 -4.39 18.69
CA ARG A 267 -3.07 -4.22 19.08
C ARG A 267 -2.13 -5.15 18.30
N VAL A 268 -2.54 -6.38 18.03
CA VAL A 268 -1.76 -7.33 17.23
C VAL A 268 -1.79 -6.95 15.75
N LEU A 269 -2.98 -6.69 15.21
CA LEU A 269 -3.17 -6.52 13.78
C LEU A 269 -2.64 -5.19 13.25
N VAL A 270 -2.65 -4.12 14.05
CA VAL A 270 -2.24 -2.77 13.58
C VAL A 270 -0.83 -2.72 13.00
N ASN A 271 0.09 -3.58 13.46
CA ASN A 271 1.46 -3.64 12.92
C ASN A 271 1.59 -4.58 11.70
N LEU A 272 0.50 -5.26 11.32
CA LEU A 272 0.41 -6.25 10.24
C LEU A 272 -0.39 -5.75 9.05
N GLN A 273 -0.75 -4.46 9.02
CA GLN A 273 -1.57 -3.84 7.97
C GLN A 273 -0.97 -3.94 6.56
N ALA A 274 0.32 -4.24 6.45
CA ALA A 274 0.97 -4.53 5.18
C ALA A 274 0.49 -5.83 4.52
N ILE A 275 -0.02 -6.78 5.31
CA ILE A 275 -0.39 -8.12 4.85
C ILE A 275 -1.80 -8.56 5.30
N ILE A 276 -2.41 -7.83 6.25
CA ILE A 276 -3.78 -8.02 6.73
C ILE A 276 -4.54 -6.70 6.60
N HIS A 277 -5.69 -6.72 5.94
CA HIS A 277 -6.61 -5.60 5.88
C HIS A 277 -7.46 -5.52 7.16
N ILE A 278 -7.32 -4.42 7.89
CA ILE A 278 -8.15 -4.11 9.06
C ILE A 278 -9.20 -3.10 8.61
N PRO A 279 -10.49 -3.43 8.67
CA PRO A 279 -11.53 -2.48 8.35
C PRO A 279 -11.60 -1.38 9.43
N GLY A 280 -11.89 -0.16 9.02
CA GLY A 280 -12.07 0.98 9.93
C GLY A 280 -13.38 0.96 10.74
N THR A 281 -14.17 -0.11 10.63
CA THR A 281 -15.49 -0.29 11.25
C THR A 281 -15.64 -1.71 11.77
N ASP A 282 -16.33 -1.89 12.90
CA ASP A 282 -16.53 -3.20 13.53
C ASP A 282 -17.51 -4.13 12.79
N GLU A 283 -18.18 -3.65 11.74
CA GLU A 283 -19.14 -4.42 10.94
C GLU A 283 -18.50 -5.21 9.79
N LEU A 284 -17.30 -4.80 9.37
CA LEU A 284 -16.61 -5.40 8.24
C LEU A 284 -15.58 -6.43 8.72
N PRO A 285 -15.30 -7.46 7.92
CA PRO A 285 -14.37 -8.49 8.32
C PRO A 285 -12.90 -8.10 8.12
N VAL A 286 -12.03 -8.64 8.97
CA VAL A 286 -10.58 -8.64 8.77
C VAL A 286 -10.24 -9.60 7.65
N THR A 287 -9.59 -9.14 6.59
CA THR A 287 -9.22 -9.97 5.43
C THR A 287 -7.72 -9.99 5.22
N LEU A 288 -7.22 -11.03 4.54
CA LEU A 288 -5.81 -11.08 4.13
C LEU A 288 -5.62 -10.21 2.89
N CYS A 289 -4.50 -9.51 2.78
CA CYS A 289 -4.18 -8.72 1.58
C CYS A 289 -3.91 -9.62 0.36
N HIS A 290 -3.59 -10.90 0.58
CA HIS A 290 -3.39 -11.89 -0.47
C HIS A 290 -3.66 -13.29 0.07
N THR A 291 -4.26 -14.17 -0.74
CA THR A 291 -4.61 -15.55 -0.37
C THR A 291 -3.39 -16.38 0.03
N SER A 292 -2.24 -16.17 -0.62
CA SER A 292 -1.00 -16.91 -0.33
C SER A 292 -0.43 -16.73 1.08
N LEU A 293 -0.87 -15.69 1.82
CA LEU A 293 -0.55 -15.56 3.24
C LEU A 293 -1.19 -16.69 4.06
N ARG A 294 -2.41 -17.13 3.69
CA ARG A 294 -3.04 -18.29 4.32
C ARG A 294 -2.21 -19.54 4.06
N ASP A 295 -1.82 -19.77 2.80
CA ASP A 295 -0.98 -20.93 2.44
C ASP A 295 0.33 -20.94 3.23
N PHE A 296 0.98 -19.78 3.34
CA PHE A 296 2.18 -19.59 4.16
C PHE A 296 1.92 -20.00 5.61
N LEU A 297 0.89 -19.44 6.26
CA LEU A 297 0.57 -19.71 7.66
C LEU A 297 0.16 -21.17 7.92
N THR A 298 -0.34 -21.90 6.91
CA THR A 298 -0.75 -23.31 7.06
C THR A 298 0.33 -24.33 6.70
N ASP A 299 1.48 -23.87 6.18
CA ASP A 299 2.61 -24.71 5.78
C ASP A 299 3.80 -24.50 6.75
N GLU A 300 4.11 -25.53 7.53
CA GLU A 300 5.18 -25.52 8.53
C GLU A 300 6.57 -25.30 7.90
N HIS A 301 6.81 -25.83 6.69
CA HIS A 301 8.10 -25.67 6.01
C HIS A 301 8.35 -24.24 5.56
N ARG A 302 7.27 -23.49 5.27
CA ARG A 302 7.34 -22.10 4.81
C ARG A 302 7.32 -21.10 5.97
N SER A 303 6.42 -21.29 6.93
CA SER A 303 6.17 -20.33 8.00
C SER A 303 6.99 -20.55 9.26
N GLY A 304 7.57 -21.73 9.46
CA GLY A 304 8.38 -22.06 10.62
C GLY A 304 7.66 -21.70 11.94
N PRO A 305 8.16 -20.71 12.71
CA PRO A 305 7.55 -20.33 13.99
C PRO A 305 6.16 -19.68 13.86
N PHE A 306 5.72 -19.30 12.65
CA PHE A 306 4.43 -18.66 12.42
C PHE A 306 3.32 -19.63 12.01
N VAL A 307 3.59 -20.94 11.97
CA VAL A 307 2.61 -21.92 11.53
C VAL A 307 1.37 -21.94 12.43
N ALA A 308 0.19 -21.88 11.82
CA ALA A 308 -1.09 -22.01 12.49
C ALA A 308 -1.32 -23.48 12.88
N PRO A 309 -1.42 -23.82 14.17
CA PRO A 309 -1.56 -25.21 14.59
C PRO A 309 -2.87 -25.82 14.09
N ARG A 310 -2.82 -27.05 13.58
CA ARG A 310 -4.02 -27.79 13.11
C ARG A 310 -5.07 -28.02 14.21
N SER A 311 -4.70 -27.92 15.49
CA SER A 311 -5.63 -27.99 16.62
C SER A 311 -6.73 -26.93 16.59
N TYR A 312 -6.49 -25.77 15.97
CA TYR A 312 -7.50 -24.73 15.80
C TYR A 312 -8.61 -25.11 14.80
N HIS A 313 -8.36 -26.00 13.82
CA HIS A 313 -9.43 -26.52 12.95
C HIS A 313 -10.50 -27.28 13.74
N LEU A 314 -10.13 -27.90 14.86
CA LEU A 314 -11.06 -28.66 15.71
C LEU A 314 -11.85 -27.73 16.64
N HIS A 315 -11.26 -26.62 17.07
CA HIS A 315 -11.93 -25.62 17.92
C HIS A 315 -12.90 -24.72 17.14
N PHE A 316 -12.59 -24.38 15.89
CA PHE A 316 -13.39 -23.44 15.09
C PHE A 316 -14.41 -24.11 14.17
N ARG A 317 -14.61 -25.42 14.32
CA ARG A 317 -15.58 -26.23 13.53
C ARG A 317 -17.04 -25.77 13.69
N PHE A 318 -17.33 -24.96 14.71
CA PHE A 318 -18.65 -24.41 15.01
C PHE A 318 -18.90 -23.00 14.44
N PHE A 319 -17.87 -22.36 13.86
CA PHE A 319 -17.96 -21.02 13.26
C PHE A 319 -17.94 -21.07 11.71
N VAL A 320 -18.35 -22.22 11.14
CA VAL A 320 -18.48 -22.52 9.70
C VAL A 320 -19.75 -21.91 9.12
#